data_AF-A0AAN0YNG6-F1
#
_entry.id   AF-A0AAN0YNG6-F1
#
_cell.length_a   1.000
_cell.length_b   1.000
_cell.length_c   1.000
_cell.angle_alpha   90.00
_cell.angle_beta   90.00
_cell.angle_gamma   90.00
#
_symmetry.space_group_name_H-M   'P 1'
#
loop_
_entity.id
_entity.type
_entity.pdbx_description
1 polymer ?
#
loop_
_entity_poly.entity_id
_entity_poly.type
_entity_poly.pdbx_seq_one_letter_code
_entity_poly.pdbx_strand_id
1 'polypeptide(L)'
;MLMGFLGVMLSVRSDSGDRPYQSSCLPEPFIILAEYQQYQVIQATDVDDHGHHPEGILVTVQNDICSRLNPPSDSDYPFSRYINPEAAIALNEQLWQHKIDALGGKEEFEAGFAVFAQASDEILYMPADRYQALKNLEIEIPDNVQPADKPPAFSDSPTRP
;
A
#
# COMPACT_ATOMS: atom_id res chain seq x y z
N MET A 1 -51.81 -50.45 -23.85
CA MET A 1 -50.67 -50.42 -22.93
C MET A 1 -49.69 -49.38 -23.45
N LEU A 2 -49.67 -48.22 -22.78
CA LEU A 2 -48.68 -47.15 -22.94
C LEU A 2 -47.53 -47.37 -21.96
N MET A 3 -46.33 -46.93 -22.34
CA MET A 3 -45.19 -46.41 -21.54
C MET A 3 -43.94 -46.61 -22.43
N GLY A 4 -43.33 -45.62 -23.08
CA GLY A 4 -43.12 -44.24 -22.65
C GLY A 4 -41.80 -44.16 -21.89
N PHE A 5 -40.67 -44.35 -22.57
CA PHE A 5 -39.35 -44.20 -21.97
C PHE A 5 -39.09 -42.72 -21.70
N LEU A 6 -39.17 -42.33 -20.42
CA LEU A 6 -38.70 -41.03 -19.94
C LEU A 6 -37.18 -40.96 -20.08
N GLY A 7 -36.72 -39.95 -20.82
CA GLY A 7 -35.32 -39.54 -20.84
C GLY A 7 -34.94 -38.90 -19.51
N VAL A 8 -33.82 -39.36 -18.94
CA VAL A 8 -33.12 -38.64 -17.88
C VAL A 8 -31.97 -37.92 -18.56
N MET A 9 -32.22 -36.67 -18.95
CA MET A 9 -31.16 -35.70 -19.22
C MET A 9 -30.48 -35.42 -17.89
N LEU A 10 -29.33 -36.05 -17.64
CA LEU A 10 -28.44 -35.62 -16.58
C LEU A 10 -27.86 -34.27 -17.02
N SER A 11 -28.42 -33.20 -16.48
CA SER A 11 -27.84 -31.86 -16.53
C SER A 11 -26.42 -31.95 -15.98
N VAL A 12 -25.43 -31.98 -16.86
CA VAL A 12 -24.06 -31.64 -16.50
C VAL A 12 -24.13 -30.17 -16.09
N ARG A 13 -24.21 -29.92 -14.79
CA ARG A 13 -23.95 -28.62 -14.21
C ARG A 13 -22.55 -28.25 -14.67
N SER A 14 -22.49 -27.32 -15.61
CA SER A 14 -21.32 -26.49 -15.85
C SER A 14 -21.09 -25.74 -14.55
N ASP A 15 -20.35 -26.36 -13.63
CA ASP A 15 -19.76 -25.70 -12.50
C ASP A 15 -18.55 -24.94 -13.05
N SER A 16 -18.85 -23.90 -13.83
CA SER A 16 -17.95 -22.75 -14.01
C SER A 16 -17.90 -22.07 -12.66
N GLY A 17 -17.22 -22.72 -11.72
CA GLY A 17 -16.71 -22.09 -10.53
C GLY A 17 -15.61 -21.17 -10.98
N ASP A 18 -16.01 -19.98 -11.45
CA ASP A 18 -15.20 -18.77 -11.39
C ASP A 18 -14.90 -18.51 -9.91
N ARG A 19 -14.01 -19.33 -9.35
CA ARG A 19 -13.19 -18.89 -8.25
C ARG A 19 -12.21 -17.94 -8.92
N PRO A 20 -12.22 -16.63 -8.63
CA PRO A 20 -11.04 -15.85 -8.91
C PRO A 20 -9.94 -16.53 -8.11
N TYR A 21 -9.06 -17.24 -8.81
CA TYR A 21 -7.82 -17.72 -8.25
C TYR A 21 -7.14 -16.41 -7.84
N GLN A 22 -7.17 -16.07 -6.55
CA GLN A 22 -6.30 -15.05 -6.01
C GLN A 22 -4.88 -15.55 -6.31
N SER A 23 -4.26 -15.03 -7.37
CA SER A 23 -2.86 -15.30 -7.66
C SER A 23 -2.06 -14.61 -6.57
N SER A 24 -1.79 -15.31 -5.47
CA SER A 24 -0.95 -14.77 -4.42
C SER A 24 0.44 -14.54 -5.00
N CYS A 25 0.89 -13.30 -4.92
CA CYS A 25 2.10 -12.76 -5.51
C CYS A 25 3.45 -13.47 -5.31
N LEU A 26 3.60 -14.61 -4.61
CA LEU A 26 4.82 -15.44 -4.46
C LEU A 26 4.56 -16.50 -3.36
N PRO A 27 5.43 -17.52 -3.17
CA PRO A 27 5.22 -18.64 -2.24
C PRO A 27 5.54 -18.35 -0.75
N GLU A 28 5.84 -17.11 -0.36
CA GLU A 28 6.08 -16.71 1.04
C GLU A 28 4.93 -15.86 1.60
N PRO A 29 4.68 -15.85 2.92
CA PRO A 29 3.57 -15.10 3.50
C PRO A 29 3.87 -13.60 3.54
N PHE A 30 3.53 -12.86 2.48
CA PHE A 30 3.44 -11.40 2.52
C PHE A 30 2.01 -10.96 2.84
N ILE A 31 1.89 -9.82 3.51
CA ILE A 31 0.60 -9.18 3.78
C ILE A 31 0.38 -8.11 2.71
N ILE A 32 -0.74 -8.15 1.99
CA ILE A 32 -1.15 -7.06 1.10
C ILE A 32 -1.69 -5.93 1.99
N LEU A 33 -1.07 -4.76 1.91
CA LEU A 33 -1.44 -3.58 2.70
C LEU A 33 -2.35 -2.62 1.92
N ALA A 34 -2.27 -2.60 0.59
CA ALA A 34 -3.10 -1.79 -0.29
C ALA A 34 -3.13 -2.38 -1.71
N GLU A 35 -4.22 -2.18 -2.43
CA GLU A 35 -4.40 -2.67 -3.80
C GLU A 35 -5.24 -1.71 -4.66
N TYR A 36 -4.71 -1.33 -5.83
CA TYR A 36 -5.41 -0.48 -6.77
C TYR A 36 -5.03 -0.82 -8.20
N GLN A 37 -6.03 -1.22 -9.00
CA GLN A 37 -5.83 -1.74 -10.36
C GLN A 37 -4.82 -2.90 -10.36
N GLN A 38 -3.78 -2.85 -11.19
CA GLN A 38 -2.72 -3.86 -11.22
C GLN A 38 -1.64 -3.67 -10.16
N TYR A 39 -1.74 -2.67 -9.29
CA TYR A 39 -0.68 -2.33 -8.33
C TYR A 39 -1.06 -2.77 -6.92
N GLN A 40 -0.07 -3.24 -6.17
CA GLN A 40 -0.23 -3.62 -4.76
C GLN A 40 0.95 -3.06 -3.95
N VAL A 41 0.69 -2.74 -2.69
CA VAL A 41 1.73 -2.52 -1.68
C VAL A 41 1.71 -3.72 -0.75
N ILE A 42 2.83 -4.44 -0.71
CA ILE A 42 2.98 -5.63 0.14
C ILE A 42 3.98 -5.35 1.26
N GLN A 43 3.75 -5.95 2.41
CA GLN A 43 4.72 -6.03 3.48
C GLN A 43 5.56 -7.29 3.29
N ALA A 44 6.83 -7.14 2.95
CA ALA A 44 7.79 -8.23 3.13
C ALA A 44 8.32 -8.18 4.56
N THR A 45 8.33 -9.34 5.21
CA THR A 45 9.13 -9.57 6.41
C THR A 45 10.49 -10.03 5.90
N ASP A 46 11.43 -9.12 5.65
CA ASP A 46 12.80 -9.57 5.38
C ASP A 46 13.46 -9.98 6.70
N VAL A 47 14.28 -11.01 6.60
CA VAL A 47 14.68 -11.95 7.66
C VAL A 47 16.08 -11.60 8.19
N ASP A 48 16.57 -10.39 7.93
CA ASP A 48 17.83 -9.94 8.49
C ASP A 48 17.59 -9.33 9.89
N ASP A 49 18.25 -9.91 10.90
CA ASP A 49 18.17 -9.58 12.32
C ASP A 49 18.67 -8.14 12.65
N HIS A 50 18.39 -7.15 11.80
CA HIS A 50 18.84 -5.76 11.91
C HIS A 50 17.72 -4.78 12.22
N GLY A 51 16.51 -5.27 12.50
CA GLY A 51 15.47 -4.49 13.18
C GLY A 51 14.90 -3.36 12.32
N HIS A 52 14.82 -3.55 11.00
CA HIS A 52 14.21 -2.57 10.12
C HIS A 52 12.69 -2.65 10.12
N HIS A 53 12.06 -1.48 10.13
CA HIS A 53 10.61 -1.30 10.08
C HIS A 53 10.04 -1.99 8.83
N PRO A 54 8.84 -2.59 8.90
CA PRO A 54 8.24 -3.22 7.73
C PRO A 54 8.11 -2.23 6.57
N GLU A 55 8.89 -2.47 5.52
CA GLU A 55 8.90 -1.65 4.31
C GLU A 55 7.71 -2.02 3.42
N GLY A 56 6.98 -1.00 2.95
CA GLY A 56 5.96 -1.19 1.91
C GLY A 56 6.62 -1.36 0.56
N ILE A 57 6.54 -2.55 -0.03
CA ILE A 57 7.06 -2.85 -1.36
C ILE A 57 5.94 -2.63 -2.37
N LEU A 58 6.16 -1.71 -3.31
CA LEU A 58 5.27 -1.50 -4.45
C LEU A 58 5.55 -2.57 -5.51
N VAL A 59 4.52 -3.31 -5.86
CA VAL A 59 4.55 -4.33 -6.91
C VAL A 59 3.47 -4.06 -7.96
N THR A 60 3.69 -4.55 -9.18
CA THR A 60 2.64 -4.73 -10.19
C THR A 60 2.33 -6.21 -10.33
N VAL A 61 1.06 -6.54 -10.57
CA VAL A 61 0.56 -7.89 -10.79
C VAL A 61 0.04 -7.98 -12.21
N GLN A 62 0.73 -8.73 -13.07
CA GLN A 62 0.33 -8.94 -14.47
C GLN A 62 0.51 -10.40 -14.86
N ASN A 63 -0.54 -11.04 -15.37
CA ASN A 63 -0.53 -12.46 -15.76
C ASN A 63 0.00 -13.37 -14.63
N ASP A 64 -0.48 -13.14 -13.41
CA ASP A 64 -0.06 -13.85 -12.19
C ASP A 64 1.44 -13.69 -11.83
N ILE A 65 2.15 -12.75 -12.45
CA ILE A 65 3.54 -12.40 -12.15
C ILE A 65 3.56 -11.10 -11.35
N CYS A 66 4.24 -11.14 -10.20
CA CYS A 66 4.46 -9.95 -9.38
C CYS A 66 5.88 -9.41 -9.60
N SER A 67 5.96 -8.14 -9.99
CA SER A 67 7.23 -7.45 -10.23
C SER A 67 7.37 -6.26 -9.29
N ARG A 68 8.44 -6.25 -8.49
CA ARG A 68 8.80 -5.10 -7.65
C ARG A 68 9.10 -3.89 -8.52
N LEU A 69 8.52 -2.75 -8.17
CA LEU A 69 8.65 -1.50 -8.93
C LEU A 69 9.60 -0.50 -8.26
N ASN A 70 9.57 -0.37 -6.94
CA ASN A 70 10.47 0.52 -6.21
C ASN A 70 11.72 -0.23 -5.72
N PRO A 71 12.96 0.26 -5.92
CA PRO A 71 14.14 -0.35 -5.33
C PRO A 71 14.16 -0.15 -3.80
N PRO A 72 14.85 -1.02 -3.02
CA PRO A 72 14.96 -0.87 -1.56
C PRO A 72 15.52 0.49 -1.11
N SER A 73 16.46 1.06 -1.89
CA SER A 73 17.08 2.35 -1.59
C SER A 73 16.14 3.56 -1.68
N ASP A 74 14.95 3.39 -2.26
CA ASP A 74 14.05 4.49 -2.60
C ASP A 74 12.73 4.43 -1.83
N SER A 75 12.72 3.87 -0.61
CA SER A 75 11.54 3.79 0.25
C SER A 75 10.96 5.17 0.64
N ASP A 76 11.78 6.20 0.61
CA ASP A 76 11.43 7.60 0.89
C ASP A 76 11.00 8.40 -0.35
N TYR A 77 10.95 7.77 -1.53
CA TYR A 77 10.39 8.41 -2.72
C TYR A 77 8.88 8.15 -2.85
N PRO A 78 8.13 9.06 -3.50
CA PRO A 78 6.73 8.82 -3.80
C PRO A 78 6.58 7.67 -4.81
N PHE A 79 5.51 6.89 -4.69
CA PHE A 79 5.14 5.85 -5.66
C PHE A 79 4.84 6.43 -7.04
N SER A 80 4.42 7.70 -7.12
CA SER A 80 4.24 8.42 -8.39
C SER A 80 5.52 8.52 -9.23
N ARG A 81 6.69 8.20 -8.66
CA ARG A 81 7.95 8.02 -9.41
C ARG A 81 7.95 6.76 -10.30
N TYR A 82 7.20 5.73 -9.93
CA TYR A 82 7.22 4.42 -10.58
C TYR A 82 5.91 4.10 -11.31
N ILE A 83 4.80 4.69 -10.90
CA ILE A 83 3.46 4.43 -11.44
C ILE A 83 2.72 5.74 -11.71
N ASN A 84 1.55 5.63 -12.35
CA ASN A 84 0.70 6.80 -12.60
C ASN A 84 0.37 7.54 -11.28
N PRO A 85 0.44 8.88 -11.24
CA PRO A 85 0.20 9.66 -10.02
C PRO A 85 -1.17 9.44 -9.36
N GLU A 86 -2.24 9.25 -10.13
CA GLU A 86 -3.58 8.99 -9.58
C GLU A 86 -3.63 7.62 -8.90
N ALA A 87 -3.03 6.60 -9.52
CA ALA A 87 -2.90 5.27 -8.93
C ALA A 87 -2.03 5.29 -7.67
N ALA A 88 -0.95 6.08 -7.66
CA ALA A 88 -0.09 6.25 -6.49
C ALA A 88 -0.82 6.87 -5.29
N ILE A 89 -1.62 7.91 -5.53
CA ILE A 89 -2.43 8.53 -4.47
C ILE A 89 -3.47 7.54 -3.95
N ALA A 90 -4.23 6.87 -4.84
CA ALA A 90 -5.25 5.91 -4.43
C ALA A 90 -4.68 4.71 -3.63
N LEU A 91 -3.51 4.21 -4.01
CA LEU A 91 -2.80 3.19 -3.21
C LEU A 91 -2.41 3.71 -1.83
N ASN A 92 -1.87 4.93 -1.76
CA ASN A 92 -1.49 5.52 -0.49
C ASN A 92 -2.71 5.81 0.40
N GLU A 93 -3.86 6.16 -0.16
CA GLU A 93 -5.11 6.32 0.60
C GLU A 93 -5.50 5.01 1.28
N GLN A 94 -5.54 3.90 0.54
CA GLN A 94 -5.85 2.60 1.14
C GLN A 94 -4.80 2.18 2.19
N LEU A 95 -3.52 2.39 1.87
CA LEU A 95 -2.41 2.06 2.77
C LEU A 95 -2.50 2.83 4.09
N TRP A 96 -2.78 4.14 4.02
CA TRP A 96 -2.91 4.97 5.21
C TRP A 96 -4.19 4.68 5.98
N GLN A 97 -5.31 4.44 5.30
CA GLN A 97 -6.54 4.01 5.96
C GLN A 97 -6.30 2.73 6.78
N HIS A 98 -5.63 1.74 6.20
CA HIS A 98 -5.28 0.50 6.90
C HIS A 98 -4.42 0.76 8.15
N LYS A 99 -3.42 1.64 8.04
CA LYS A 99 -2.55 2.02 9.17
C LYS A 99 -3.30 2.78 10.26
N ILE A 100 -4.19 3.70 9.87
CA ILE A 100 -5.03 4.48 10.79
C ILE A 100 -5.93 3.54 11.58
N ASP A 101 -6.62 2.62 10.89
CA ASP A 101 -7.50 1.63 11.52
C ASP A 101 -6.72 0.72 12.49
N ALA A 102 -5.51 0.30 12.11
CA ALA A 102 -4.64 -0.53 12.96
C ALA A 102 -4.14 0.20 14.22
N LEU A 103 -4.09 1.54 14.20
CA LEU A 103 -3.66 2.37 15.32
C LEU A 103 -4.81 2.77 16.27
N GLY A 104 -6.03 2.35 15.98
CA GLY A 104 -7.22 2.66 16.79
C GLY A 104 -8.20 3.64 16.14
N GLY A 105 -7.83 4.22 15.00
CA GLY A 105 -8.66 5.18 14.27
C GLY A 105 -7.97 6.52 14.06
N LYS A 106 -8.75 7.45 13.49
CA LYS A 106 -8.28 8.78 13.07
C LYS A 106 -7.74 9.60 14.24
N GLU A 107 -8.46 9.64 15.36
CA GLU A 107 -8.08 10.47 16.52
C GLU A 107 -6.74 10.03 17.13
N GLU A 108 -6.54 8.73 17.29
CA GLU A 108 -5.30 8.14 17.79
C GLU A 108 -4.13 8.38 16.83
N PHE A 109 -4.38 8.25 15.53
CA PHE A 109 -3.40 8.55 14.50
C PHE A 109 -2.97 10.01 14.53
N GLU A 110 -3.92 10.95 14.51
CA GLU A 110 -3.66 12.40 14.51
C GLU A 110 -2.94 12.84 15.78
N ALA A 111 -3.33 12.32 16.95
CA ALA A 111 -2.63 12.59 18.21
C ALA A 111 -1.17 12.12 18.17
N GLY A 112 -0.92 10.90 17.68
CA GLY A 112 0.44 10.37 17.51
C GLY A 112 1.25 11.17 16.49
N PHE A 113 0.63 11.55 15.37
CA PHE A 113 1.28 12.31 14.30
C PHE A 113 1.66 13.72 14.76
N ALA A 114 0.79 14.39 15.51
CA ALA A 114 1.07 15.69 16.12
C ALA A 114 2.23 15.62 17.14
N VAL A 115 2.24 14.60 18.02
CA VAL A 115 3.34 14.41 18.98
C VAL A 115 4.67 14.14 18.28
N PHE A 116 4.67 13.30 17.24
CA PHE A 116 5.86 13.05 16.44
C PHE A 116 6.37 14.32 15.77
N ALA A 117 5.47 15.10 15.15
CA ALA A 117 5.84 16.32 14.46
C ALA A 117 6.37 17.41 15.40
N GLN A 118 5.85 17.50 16.62
CA GLN A 118 6.31 18.43 17.66
C GLN A 118 7.66 18.02 18.29
N ALA A 119 8.12 16.79 18.08
CA ALA A 119 9.42 16.34 18.60
C ALA A 119 10.62 16.99 17.89
N SER A 120 10.38 17.68 16.77
CA SER A 120 11.38 18.42 16.00
C SER A 120 10.85 19.80 15.61
N ASP A 121 11.68 20.84 15.76
CA ASP A 121 11.39 22.18 15.22
C ASP A 121 11.68 22.28 13.71
N GLU A 122 12.21 21.21 13.10
CA GLU A 122 12.58 21.16 11.68
C GLU A 122 11.38 20.85 10.78
N ILE A 123 11.54 21.15 9.49
CA ILE A 123 10.61 20.71 8.45
C ILE A 123 10.77 19.20 8.26
N LEU A 124 9.66 18.47 8.42
CA LEU A 124 9.57 17.04 8.18
C LEU A 124 9.07 16.81 6.75
N TYR A 125 9.89 16.19 5.91
CA TYR A 125 9.51 15.91 4.54
C TYR A 125 8.75 14.59 4.43
N MET A 126 7.64 14.62 3.71
CA MET A 126 6.81 13.46 3.40
C MET A 126 6.68 13.30 1.88
N PRO A 127 6.71 12.07 1.32
CA PRO A 127 6.42 11.86 -0.09
C PRO A 127 5.10 12.50 -0.52
N ALA A 128 5.11 13.22 -1.65
CA ALA A 128 4.00 14.07 -2.07
C ALA A 128 2.66 13.30 -2.26
N ASP A 129 2.71 12.06 -2.75
CA ASP A 129 1.52 11.22 -2.91
C ASP A 129 0.96 10.73 -1.57
N ARG A 130 1.81 10.42 -0.58
CA ARG A 130 1.41 10.13 0.81
C ARG A 130 0.76 11.34 1.45
N TYR A 131 1.36 12.51 1.29
CA TYR A 131 0.83 13.77 1.81
C TYR A 131 -0.56 14.06 1.22
N GLN A 132 -0.71 13.91 -0.11
CA GLN A 132 -2.00 14.10 -0.77
C GLN A 132 -3.04 13.06 -0.33
N ALA A 133 -2.64 11.79 -0.14
CA ALA A 133 -3.52 10.75 0.38
C ALA A 133 -4.05 11.08 1.78
N LEU A 134 -3.19 11.52 2.72
CA LEU A 134 -3.62 11.94 4.04
C LEU A 134 -4.60 13.12 3.99
N LYS A 135 -4.38 14.09 3.09
CA LYS A 135 -5.34 15.17 2.86
C LYS A 135 -6.69 14.67 2.35
N ASN A 136 -6.70 13.71 1.43
CA ASN A 136 -7.93 13.13 0.89
C ASN A 136 -8.70 12.31 1.94
N LEU A 137 -7.98 11.73 2.89
CA LEU A 137 -8.54 11.08 4.09
C LEU A 137 -8.94 12.09 5.20
N GLU A 138 -8.86 13.39 4.91
CA GLU A 138 -9.20 14.49 5.82
C GLU A 138 -8.38 14.48 7.12
N ILE A 139 -7.16 13.94 7.09
CA ILE A 139 -6.25 13.92 8.23
C ILE A 139 -5.65 15.31 8.46
N GLU A 140 -5.64 15.76 9.71
CA GLU A 140 -4.93 16.96 10.13
C GLU A 140 -3.42 16.73 10.05
N ILE A 141 -2.79 17.38 9.07
CA ILE A 141 -1.34 17.30 8.86
C ILE A 141 -0.68 18.47 9.60
N PRO A 142 0.30 18.22 10.49
CA PRO A 142 1.02 19.28 11.20
C PRO A 142 1.75 20.26 10.27
N ASP A 143 1.79 21.54 10.65
CA ASP A 143 2.32 22.64 9.82
C ASP A 143 3.78 22.48 9.40
N ASN A 144 4.60 21.79 10.20
CA ASN A 144 6.00 21.53 9.88
C ASN A 144 6.20 20.32 8.97
N VAL A 145 5.14 19.61 8.56
CA VAL A 145 5.22 18.53 7.59
C VAL A 145 4.97 19.08 6.19
N GLN A 146 5.91 18.87 5.26
CA GLN A 146 5.81 19.35 3.88
C GLN A 146 5.93 18.22 2.86
N PRO A 147 5.19 18.29 1.74
CA PRO A 147 5.32 17.33 0.66
C PRO A 147 6.68 17.50 -0.06
N ALA A 148 7.26 16.39 -0.49
CA ALA A 148 8.46 16.35 -1.31
C ALA A 148 8.41 15.24 -2.35
N ASP A 149 8.92 15.52 -3.55
CA ASP A 149 9.06 14.52 -4.62
C ASP A 149 10.35 13.69 -4.51
N LYS A 150 11.28 14.15 -3.67
CA LYS A 150 12.54 13.49 -3.38
C LYS A 150 12.95 13.77 -1.93
N PRO A 151 13.66 12.85 -1.26
CA PRO A 151 14.26 13.13 0.04
C PRO A 151 15.16 14.37 -0.04
N PRO A 152 15.22 15.19 1.02
CA PRO A 152 16.18 16.31 1.07
C PRO A 152 17.59 15.77 0.91
N ALA A 153 18.45 16.53 0.21
CA ALA A 153 19.86 16.18 0.14
C ALA A 153 20.46 16.33 1.56
N PHE A 154 21.31 15.39 1.98
CA PHE A 154 22.01 15.47 3.28
C PHE A 154 22.81 16.77 3.50
N SER A 155 23.08 17.55 2.43
CA SER A 155 23.72 18.87 2.51
C SER A 155 22.79 20.00 2.97
N ASP A 156 21.48 19.78 2.96
CA ASP A 156 20.47 20.81 3.22
C ASP A 156 19.89 20.70 4.65
N SER A 157 20.28 19.67 5.40
CA SER A 157 20.09 19.66 6.85
C SER A 157 21.05 20.68 7.48
N PRO A 158 20.56 21.65 8.28
CA PRO A 158 21.47 22.48 9.05
C PRO A 158 22.26 21.54 9.94
N THR A 159 23.58 21.50 9.77
CA THR A 159 24.47 20.82 10.71
C THR A 159 24.14 21.32 12.10
N ARG A 160 23.62 20.42 12.94
CA ARG A 160 23.48 20.63 14.38
C ARG A 160 24.84 21.09 14.93
N PRO A 161 24.93 22.21 15.66
CA PRO A 161 26.18 22.64 16.28
C PRO A 161 26.66 21.66 17.34
#